data_AF-A0AAD9B3B7-F1
#
_entry.id   AF-A0AAD9B3B7-F1
#
_cell.length_a   1.000
_cell.length_b   1.000
_cell.length_c   1.000
_cell.angle_alpha   90.00
_cell.angle_beta   90.00
_cell.angle_gamma   90.00
#
_symmetry.space_group_name_H-M   'P 1'
#
loop_
_entity.id
_entity.type
_entity.pdbx_description
1 polymer ?
#
loop_
_entity_poly.entity_id
_entity_poly.type
_entity_poly.pdbx_seq_one_letter_code
_entity_poly.pdbx_strand_id
1 'polypeptide(L)'
;MTPMEEFSTFTWMDLSEPPEWNDVEACIKFLGEKGVVIDDVKCFDQVTNLKRFTERCNRDEEFSGLQVHQKWTKYFEKAKSIACYSELLKIAQFVFALSSHNANVERVFSLMQSQWTK
;
A
#
# COMPACT_ATOMS: atom_id res chain seq x y z
N MET A 1 -2.06 -20.98 -10.13
CA MET A 1 -1.85 -19.85 -9.20
C MET A 1 -1.12 -18.81 -10.01
N THR A 2 -1.83 -17.78 -10.48
CA THR A 2 -1.18 -16.71 -11.24
C THR A 2 -0.35 -15.91 -10.25
N PRO A 3 0.95 -15.68 -10.51
CA PRO A 3 1.78 -14.89 -9.62
C PRO A 3 1.12 -13.53 -9.36
N MET A 4 1.13 -13.08 -8.11
CA MET A 4 0.66 -11.75 -7.68
C MET A 4 -0.86 -11.49 -7.65
N GLU A 5 -1.73 -12.41 -8.06
CA GLU A 5 -3.20 -12.26 -7.93
C GLU A 5 -3.64 -12.03 -6.47
N GLU A 6 -2.94 -12.64 -5.52
CA GLU A 6 -3.20 -12.46 -4.08
C GLU A 6 -2.99 -11.03 -3.59
N PHE A 7 -2.20 -10.21 -4.32
CA PHE A 7 -1.96 -8.80 -3.98
C PHE A 7 -2.94 -7.83 -4.66
N SER A 8 -3.90 -8.34 -5.44
CA SER A 8 -4.94 -7.50 -6.08
C SER A 8 -5.74 -6.67 -5.07
N THR A 9 -5.85 -7.15 -3.82
CA THR A 9 -6.52 -6.43 -2.73
C THR A 9 -5.83 -5.12 -2.32
N PHE A 10 -4.61 -4.87 -2.77
CA PHE A 10 -3.85 -3.65 -2.47
C PHE A 10 -3.89 -2.63 -3.61
N THR A 11 -4.67 -2.85 -4.66
CA THR A 11 -4.75 -1.95 -5.83
C THR A 11 -5.13 -0.52 -5.46
N TRP A 12 -6.03 -0.34 -4.49
CA TRP A 12 -6.44 0.96 -3.95
C TRP A 12 -5.29 1.79 -3.35
N MET A 13 -4.15 1.17 -3.04
CA MET A 13 -2.97 1.87 -2.53
C MET A 13 -2.26 2.74 -3.57
N ASP A 14 -2.59 2.63 -4.86
CA ASP A 14 -2.00 3.48 -5.89
C ASP A 14 -2.42 4.96 -5.78
N LEU A 15 -3.49 5.22 -5.03
CA LEU A 15 -4.13 6.52 -4.84
C LEU A 15 -4.38 7.23 -6.20
N SER A 16 -4.76 6.46 -7.21
CA SER A 16 -5.22 6.98 -8.51
C SER A 16 -6.66 7.49 -8.39
N GLU A 17 -7.47 6.77 -7.62
CA GLU A 17 -8.84 7.14 -7.26
C GLU A 17 -9.00 7.19 -5.73
N PRO A 18 -10.01 7.91 -5.21
CA PRO A 18 -10.32 7.89 -3.79
C PRO A 18 -10.66 6.46 -3.33
N PRO A 19 -10.02 5.93 -2.26
CA PRO A 19 -10.22 4.55 -1.85
C PRO A 19 -11.65 4.32 -1.34
N GLU A 20 -12.24 3.19 -1.73
CA GLU A 20 -13.52 2.71 -1.23
C GLU A 20 -13.31 1.75 -0.05
N TRP A 21 -14.24 1.80 0.92
CA TRP A 21 -14.10 1.00 2.14
C TRP A 21 -14.09 -0.51 1.85
N ASN A 22 -14.87 -0.96 0.87
CA ASN A 22 -14.95 -2.39 0.52
C ASN A 22 -13.58 -2.96 0.12
N ASP A 23 -12.77 -2.17 -0.60
CA ASP A 23 -11.42 -2.59 -1.04
C ASP A 23 -10.45 -2.65 0.14
N VAL A 24 -10.57 -1.69 1.07
CA VAL A 24 -9.76 -1.67 2.29
C VAL A 24 -10.15 -2.81 3.24
N GLU A 25 -11.43 -3.11 3.36
CA GLU A 25 -11.91 -4.21 4.20
C GLU A 25 -11.39 -5.58 3.69
N ALA A 26 -11.40 -5.79 2.38
CA ALA A 26 -10.80 -6.98 1.77
C ALA A 26 -9.30 -7.08 2.08
N CYS A 27 -8.59 -5.94 2.04
CA CYS A 27 -7.17 -5.85 2.38
C CYS A 27 -6.92 -6.18 3.86
N ILE A 28 -7.77 -5.68 4.77
CA ILE A 28 -7.67 -5.98 6.21
C ILE A 28 -7.85 -7.48 6.47
N LYS A 29 -8.82 -8.13 5.82
CA LYS A 29 -9.05 -9.58 5.93
C LYS A 29 -7.80 -10.37 5.50
N PHE A 30 -7.24 -10.03 4.34
CA PHE A 30 -6.00 -10.64 3.85
C PHE A 30 -4.83 -10.45 4.82
N LEU A 31 -4.65 -9.26 5.37
CA LEU A 31 -3.59 -8.95 6.32
C LEU A 31 -3.75 -9.72 7.63
N GLY A 32 -4.99 -9.91 8.09
CA GLY A 32 -5.31 -10.75 9.25
C GLY A 32 -4.84 -12.19 9.07
N GLU A 33 -5.03 -12.78 7.89
CA GLU A 33 -4.53 -14.14 7.57
C GLU A 33 -2.99 -14.22 7.59
N LYS A 34 -2.30 -13.11 7.33
CA LYS A 34 -0.82 -13.01 7.38
C LYS A 34 -0.30 -12.58 8.76
N GLY A 35 -1.17 -12.46 9.77
CA GLY A 35 -0.79 -12.09 11.15
C GLY A 35 -0.62 -10.59 11.40
N VAL A 36 -1.03 -9.74 10.46
CA VAL A 36 -1.01 -8.28 10.62
C VAL A 36 -2.36 -7.82 11.18
N VAL A 37 -2.36 -7.37 12.44
CA VAL A 37 -3.59 -6.94 13.12
C VAL A 37 -3.86 -5.46 12.85
N ILE A 38 -5.01 -5.21 12.23
CA ILE A 38 -5.53 -3.87 11.95
C ILE A 38 -6.83 -3.67 12.73
N ASP A 39 -6.91 -2.52 13.41
CA ASP A 39 -8.13 -2.05 14.04
C ASP A 39 -9.02 -1.43 12.95
N ASP A 40 -10.07 -2.14 12.54
CA ASP A 40 -10.97 -1.77 11.44
C ASP A 40 -11.76 -0.49 11.74
N VAL A 41 -12.21 -0.30 12.98
CA VAL A 41 -12.90 0.92 13.43
C VAL A 41 -12.00 2.13 13.26
N LYS A 42 -10.75 2.06 13.76
CA LYS A 42 -9.79 3.14 13.55
C LYS A 42 -9.44 3.30 12.07
N CYS A 43 -9.24 2.20 11.35
CA CYS A 43 -8.88 2.23 9.95
C CYS A 43 -9.96 2.92 9.12
N PHE A 44 -11.24 2.73 9.41
CA PHE A 44 -12.35 3.39 8.73
C PHE A 44 -12.26 4.92 8.80
N ASP A 45 -12.00 5.46 10.00
CA ASP A 45 -11.83 6.90 10.19
C ASP A 45 -10.60 7.42 9.41
N GLN A 46 -9.50 6.67 9.42
CA GLN A 46 -8.28 7.03 8.72
C GLN A 46 -8.46 6.99 7.20
N VAL A 47 -9.17 5.99 6.66
CA VAL A 47 -9.54 5.88 5.25
C VAL A 47 -10.45 7.04 4.83
N THR A 48 -11.39 7.45 5.68
CA THR A 48 -12.24 8.61 5.41
C THR A 48 -11.41 9.89 5.25
N ASN A 49 -10.37 10.07 6.08
CA ASN A 49 -9.44 11.18 5.95
C ASN A 49 -8.58 11.08 4.69
N LEU A 50 -8.11 9.88 4.35
CA LEU A 50 -7.36 9.60 3.12
C LEU A 50 -8.21 9.89 1.88
N LYS A 51 -9.47 9.46 1.86
CA LYS A 51 -10.42 9.72 0.77
C LYS A 51 -10.57 11.22 0.50
N ARG A 52 -10.80 12.02 1.55
CA ARG A 52 -10.85 13.49 1.45
C ARG A 52 -9.54 14.12 0.97
N PHE A 53 -8.40 13.52 1.31
CA PHE A 53 -7.10 13.99 0.83
C PHE A 53 -6.95 13.71 -0.66
N THR A 54 -7.22 12.47 -1.11
CA THR A 54 -7.13 12.07 -2.51
C THR A 54 -8.09 12.88 -3.38
N GLU A 55 -9.34 13.09 -2.95
CA GLU A 55 -10.30 13.94 -3.68
C GLU A 55 -9.80 15.39 -3.90
N ARG A 56 -9.06 15.94 -2.93
CA ARG A 56 -8.46 17.27 -3.07
C ARG A 56 -7.27 17.28 -4.01
N CYS A 57 -6.48 16.21 -4.00
CA CYS A 57 -5.26 16.05 -4.79
C CYS A 57 -5.51 15.56 -6.22
N ASN A 58 -6.66 14.95 -6.53
CA ASN A 58 -7.00 14.51 -7.89
C ASN A 58 -7.10 15.66 -8.90
N ARG A 59 -7.18 16.92 -8.43
CA ARG A 59 -7.18 18.12 -9.27
C ARG A 59 -5.78 18.71 -9.47
N ASP A 60 -4.77 18.11 -8.84
CA ASP A 60 -3.38 18.56 -8.85
C ASP A 60 -2.56 17.66 -9.79
N GLU A 61 -2.17 18.20 -10.94
CA GLU A 61 -1.35 17.50 -11.94
C GLU A 61 0.04 17.11 -11.39
N GLU A 62 0.57 17.86 -10.41
CA GLU A 62 1.83 17.49 -9.75
C GLU A 62 1.64 16.21 -8.94
N PHE A 63 0.49 16.06 -8.25
CA PHE A 63 0.20 14.90 -7.43
C PHE A 63 -0.05 13.64 -8.25
N SER A 64 -0.74 13.74 -9.39
CA SER A 64 -1.01 12.60 -10.27
C SER A 64 0.26 12.02 -10.88
N GLY A 65 1.28 12.85 -11.13
CA GLY A 65 2.59 12.42 -11.62
C GLY A 65 3.51 11.76 -10.58
N LEU A 66 3.15 11.77 -9.29
CA LEU A 66 3.97 11.19 -8.24
C LEU A 66 3.92 9.66 -8.23
N GLN A 67 5.04 9.05 -7.87
CA GLN A 67 5.08 7.62 -7.59
C GLN A 67 4.30 7.30 -6.31
N VAL A 68 3.78 6.08 -6.21
CA VAL A 68 2.92 5.64 -5.10
C VAL A 68 3.54 5.93 -3.72
N HIS A 69 4.82 5.59 -3.53
CA HIS A 69 5.51 5.86 -2.26
C HIS A 69 5.61 7.37 -1.93
N GLN A 70 5.73 8.25 -2.94
CA GLN A 70 5.75 9.69 -2.76
C GLN A 70 4.37 10.24 -2.41
N LYS A 71 3.30 9.70 -3.02
CA LYS A 71 1.91 10.05 -2.67
C LYS A 71 1.60 9.74 -1.20
N TRP A 72 1.96 8.54 -0.74
CA TRP A 72 1.81 8.13 0.66
C TRP A 72 2.66 8.96 1.62
N THR A 73 3.91 9.28 1.23
CA THR A 73 4.77 10.17 2.01
C THR A 73 4.12 11.55 2.19
N LYS A 74 3.63 12.17 1.10
CA LYS A 74 2.90 13.45 1.17
C LYS A 74 1.66 13.38 2.08
N TYR A 75 0.92 12.26 2.07
CA TYR A 75 -0.22 12.06 2.96
C TYR A 75 0.22 12.04 4.44
N PHE A 76 1.24 11.24 4.77
CA PHE A 76 1.74 11.10 6.14
C PHE A 76 2.35 12.40 6.67
N GLU A 77 3.07 13.15 5.84
CA GLU A 77 3.65 14.47 6.20
C GLU A 77 2.57 15.52 6.47
N LYS A 78 1.43 15.44 5.78
CA LYS A 78 0.32 16.39 5.96
C LYS A 78 -0.57 16.05 7.16
N ALA A 79 -0.52 14.82 7.64
CA ALA A 79 -1.33 14.39 8.76
C ALA A 79 -0.79 14.97 10.08
N LYS A 80 -1.71 15.47 10.93
CA LYS A 80 -1.34 16.19 12.17
C LYS A 80 -0.71 15.32 13.25
N SER A 81 -1.00 14.02 13.24
CA SER A 81 -0.56 13.06 14.25
C SER A 81 -0.61 11.64 13.69
N ILE A 82 0.25 10.77 14.22
CA ILE A 82 0.29 9.34 13.89
C ILE A 82 -1.05 8.64 14.17
N ALA A 83 -1.83 9.13 15.15
CA ALA A 83 -3.17 8.59 15.43
C ALA A 83 -4.14 8.72 14.23
N CYS A 84 -3.87 9.66 13.31
CA CYS A 84 -4.69 9.87 12.11
C CYS A 84 -4.38 8.90 10.97
N TYR A 85 -3.31 8.10 11.07
CA TYR A 85 -2.89 7.19 9.99
C TYR A 85 -2.19 5.91 10.48
N SER A 86 -2.26 5.59 11.78
CA SER A 86 -1.52 4.46 12.38
C SER A 86 -1.83 3.11 11.75
N GLU A 87 -3.09 2.86 11.38
CA GLU A 87 -3.53 1.61 10.77
C GLU A 87 -3.18 1.57 9.29
N LEU A 88 -3.39 2.69 8.60
CA LEU A 88 -2.91 2.87 7.22
C LEU A 88 -1.40 2.70 7.08
N LEU A 89 -0.63 3.11 8.10
CA LEU A 89 0.81 2.94 8.13
C LEU A 89 1.22 1.46 8.19
N LYS A 90 0.51 0.63 8.98
CA LYS A 90 0.76 -0.82 9.02
C LYS A 90 0.54 -1.46 7.66
N ILE A 91 -0.54 -1.08 6.96
CA ILE A 91 -0.83 -1.54 5.60
C ILE A 91 0.30 -1.12 4.66
N ALA A 92 0.68 0.16 4.68
CA ALA A 92 1.72 0.69 3.82
C ALA A 92 3.08 0.01 4.07
N GLN A 93 3.44 -0.22 5.33
CA GLN A 93 4.65 -0.93 5.70
C GLN A 93 4.68 -2.35 5.14
N PHE A 94 3.56 -3.07 5.23
CA PHE A 94 3.45 -4.42 4.66
C PHE A 94 3.66 -4.39 3.14
N VAL A 95 2.93 -3.53 2.42
CA VAL A 95 2.97 -3.48 0.95
C VAL A 95 4.32 -3.00 0.42
N PHE A 96 4.91 -1.97 1.03
CA PHE A 96 6.22 -1.47 0.59
C PHE A 96 7.38 -2.38 1.02
N ALA A 97 7.21 -3.22 2.04
CA ALA A 97 8.17 -4.28 2.34
C ALA A 97 8.14 -5.39 1.26
N LEU A 98 6.96 -5.73 0.72
CA LEU A 98 6.81 -6.73 -0.34
C LEU A 98 7.52 -6.33 -1.64
N SER A 99 7.42 -5.06 -2.07
CA SER A 99 8.05 -4.62 -3.33
C SER A 99 9.59 -4.69 -3.30
N SER A 100 10.20 -4.59 -2.12
CA SER A 100 11.64 -4.81 -1.94
C SER A 100 12.06 -6.27 -2.10
N HIS A 101 11.13 -7.22 -1.96
CA HIS A 101 11.37 -8.65 -1.95
C HIS A 101 11.26 -9.33 -3.32
N ASN A 102 10.79 -8.63 -4.37
CA ASN A 102 10.32 -9.31 -5.57
C ASN A 102 11.27 -9.04 -6.76
N ALA A 103 11.38 -7.82 -7.30
CA ALA A 103 12.14 -7.65 -8.55
C ALA A 103 13.67 -7.72 -8.41
N ASN A 104 14.24 -7.14 -7.36
CA ASN A 104 15.69 -7.12 -7.17
C ASN A 104 16.21 -8.42 -6.55
N VAL A 105 15.45 -8.99 -5.63
CA VAL A 105 15.78 -10.27 -4.99
C VAL A 105 15.62 -11.41 -5.99
N GLU A 106 14.54 -11.48 -6.77
CA GLU A 106 14.40 -12.50 -7.82
C GLU A 106 15.49 -12.36 -8.90
N ARG A 107 15.91 -11.14 -9.25
CA ARG A 107 17.01 -10.93 -10.19
C ARG A 107 18.34 -11.45 -9.62
N VAL A 108 18.61 -11.20 -8.34
CA VAL A 108 19.80 -11.74 -7.66
C VAL A 108 19.73 -13.26 -7.59
N PHE A 109 18.59 -13.85 -7.20
CA PHE A 109 18.41 -15.31 -7.20
C PHE A 109 18.52 -15.94 -8.59
N SER A 110 17.99 -15.29 -9.62
CA SER A 110 18.12 -15.71 -11.03
C SER A 110 19.58 -15.68 -11.49
N LEU A 111 20.31 -14.61 -11.14
CA LEU A 111 21.74 -14.50 -11.41
C LEU A 111 22.55 -15.56 -10.66
N MET A 112 22.23 -15.82 -9.39
CA MET A 112 22.90 -16.87 -8.60
C MET A 112 22.65 -18.27 -9.19
N GLN A 113 21.41 -18.60 -9.57
CA GLN A 113 21.12 -19.87 -10.25
C GLN A 113 21.89 -19.99 -11.57
N SER A 114 21.93 -18.93 -12.39
CA SER A 114 22.66 -18.95 -13.67
C SER A 114 24.17 -19.21 -13.55
N GLN A 115 24.76 -18.91 -12.38
CA GLN A 115 26.18 -19.14 -12.10
C GLN A 115 26.46 -20.49 -11.43
N TRP A 116 25.48 -21.07 -10.73
CA TRP A 116 25.64 -22.30 -9.96
C TRP A 116 25.20 -23.58 -10.69
N THR A 117 24.32 -23.51 -11.68
CA THR A 117 23.96 -24.67 -12.53
C THR A 117 24.81 -24.80 -13.79
N LYS A 118 26.13 -24.61 -13.68
CA LYS A 118 27.07 -25.10 -14.68
C LYS A 118 27.45 -26.56 -14.43
#